data_AF-A0A1Q6T448-F1
#
_entry.id   AF-A0A1Q6T448-F1
#
_cell.length_a   1.000
_cell.length_b   1.000
_cell.length_c   1.000
_cell.angle_alpha   90.00
_cell.angle_beta   90.00
_cell.angle_gamma   90.00
#
_symmetry.space_group_name_H-M   'P 1'
#
loop_
_entity.id
_entity.type
_entity.pdbx_description
1 polymer ?
#
loop_
_entity_poly.entity_id
_entity_poly.type
_entity_poly.pdbx_seq_one_letter_code
_entity_poly.pdbx_strand_id
1 'polypeptide(L)'
;MNRNYWDMKRDNTINADDYFHCKANYEAASRGRIGEKVAEKSGNVKEEFDYYYNQVWKGLSPLAASKDKIHDRKVNEIGRQRAKSGVYTSSKDGCHSFRVKGINGKY
;
A
#
# COMPACT_ATOMS: atom_id res chain seq x y z
N MET A 1 6.84 -11.59 -1.20
CA MET A 1 6.12 -10.79 -0.17
C MET A 1 7.07 -9.81 0.49
N ASN A 2 6.65 -8.55 0.66
CA ASN A 2 7.47 -7.45 1.19
C ASN A 2 7.31 -7.32 2.73
N ARG A 3 8.30 -6.76 3.44
CA ARG A 3 8.26 -6.43 4.87
C ARG A 3 6.96 -5.74 5.29
N ASN A 4 6.50 -4.76 4.51
CA ASN A 4 5.26 -4.01 4.83
C ASN A 4 4.00 -4.88 4.86
N TYR A 5 3.93 -5.95 4.06
CA TYR A 5 2.81 -6.90 4.13
C TYR A 5 2.80 -7.64 5.47
N TRP A 6 3.98 -8.08 5.95
CA TRP A 6 4.09 -8.76 7.24
C TRP A 6 3.92 -7.81 8.43
N ASP A 7 4.37 -6.57 8.30
CA ASP A 7 4.13 -5.53 9.29
C ASP A 7 2.62 -5.26 9.43
N MET A 8 1.90 -5.11 8.31
CA MET A 8 0.43 -4.98 8.30
C MET A 8 -0.26 -6.17 8.97
N LYS A 9 0.13 -7.40 8.60
CA LYS A 9 -0.46 -8.62 9.18
C LYS A 9 -0.16 -8.77 10.67
N ARG A 10 1.02 -8.32 11.13
CA ARG A 10 1.41 -8.36 12.54
C ARG A 10 0.75 -7.26 13.36
N ASP A 11 0.59 -6.07 12.79
CA ASP A 11 -0.11 -4.95 13.42
C ASP A 11 -1.59 -5.30 13.63
N ASN A 12 -2.21 -5.97 12.64
CA ASN A 12 -3.57 -6.47 12.70
C ASN A 12 -4.62 -5.40 13.06
N THR A 13 -4.34 -4.13 12.74
CA THR A 13 -5.28 -3.03 12.89
C THR A 13 -6.29 -3.04 11.74
N ILE A 14 -7.57 -2.91 12.08
CA ILE A 14 -8.67 -2.85 11.12
C ILE A 14 -8.55 -1.56 10.28
N ASN A 15 -8.75 -1.67 8.95
CA ASN A 15 -8.67 -0.57 7.98
C ASN A 15 -7.31 0.15 7.92
N ALA A 16 -6.22 -0.55 8.23
CA ALA A 16 -4.86 -0.01 8.15
C ALA A 16 -4.15 -0.29 6.82
N ASP A 17 -4.78 -1.02 5.90
CA ASP A 17 -4.24 -1.43 4.61
C ASP A 17 -3.70 -0.25 3.80
N ASP A 18 -4.49 0.82 3.63
CA ASP A 18 -4.06 2.04 2.92
C ASP A 18 -2.72 2.60 3.42
N TYR A 19 -2.53 2.61 4.75
CA TYR A 19 -1.27 3.05 5.34
C TYR A 19 -0.10 2.20 4.87
N PHE A 20 -0.25 0.88 4.90
CA PHE A 20 0.82 -0.05 4.53
C PHE A 20 1.05 -0.11 3.01
N HIS A 21 0.01 0.10 2.18
CA HIS A 21 0.13 0.27 0.73
C HIS A 21 0.95 1.52 0.39
N CYS A 22 0.59 2.66 0.98
CA CYS A 22 1.33 3.91 0.83
C CYS A 22 2.78 3.76 1.33
N LYS A 23 2.98 3.22 2.54
CA LYS A 23 4.30 3.05 3.17
C LYS A 23 5.23 2.18 2.33
N ALA A 24 4.73 1.05 1.82
CA ALA A 24 5.52 0.16 0.98
C ALA A 24 6.02 0.84 -0.31
N ASN A 25 5.15 1.62 -0.94
CA ASN A 25 5.46 2.33 -2.18
C ASN A 25 6.37 3.53 -1.94
N TYR A 26 6.16 4.25 -0.84
CA TYR A 26 7.05 5.33 -0.43
C TYR A 26 8.47 4.81 -0.19
N GLU A 27 8.62 3.77 0.63
CA GLU A 27 9.93 3.20 0.99
C GLU A 27 10.66 2.62 -0.22
N ALA A 28 9.93 2.03 -1.17
CA ALA A 28 10.51 1.53 -2.40
C ALA A 28 10.92 2.67 -3.34
N ALA A 29 10.06 3.66 -3.59
CA ALA A 29 10.36 4.80 -4.46
C ALA A 29 11.48 5.71 -3.89
N SER A 30 11.62 5.77 -2.56
CA SER A 30 12.71 6.51 -1.90
C SER A 30 14.10 5.96 -2.22
N ARG A 31 14.20 4.74 -2.76
CA ARG A 31 15.45 4.12 -3.23
C ARG A 31 15.85 4.57 -4.64
N GLY A 32 15.15 5.55 -5.19
CA GLY A 32 15.38 6.10 -6.52
C GLY A 32 14.61 5.37 -7.63
N ARG A 33 14.94 5.70 -8.88
CA ARG A 33 14.17 5.32 -10.08
C ARG A 33 13.94 3.82 -10.25
N ILE A 34 14.91 2.99 -9.87
CA ILE A 34 14.75 1.52 -9.93
C ILE A 34 13.72 1.06 -8.88
N GLY A 35 13.81 1.61 -7.66
CA GLY A 35 12.88 1.32 -6.58
C GLY A 35 11.45 1.71 -6.93
N GLU A 36 11.25 2.83 -7.62
CA GLU A 36 9.94 3.26 -8.14
C GLU A 36 9.36 2.25 -9.15
N LYS A 37 10.15 1.83 -10.16
CA LYS A 37 9.70 0.85 -11.16
C LYS A 37 9.35 -0.51 -10.53
N VAL A 38 10.14 -0.92 -9.54
CA VAL A 38 9.87 -2.14 -8.76
C VAL A 38 8.57 -1.97 -7.98
N ALA A 39 8.36 -0.83 -7.32
CA ALA A 39 7.15 -0.54 -6.56
C ALA A 39 5.89 -0.59 -7.43
N GLU A 40 5.93 0.03 -8.60
CA GLU A 40 4.83 0.01 -9.57
C GLU A 40 4.52 -1.42 -10.05
N LYS A 41 5.54 -2.15 -10.52
CA LYS A 41 5.36 -3.52 -11.01
C LYS A 41 4.85 -4.45 -9.92
N SER A 42 5.46 -4.43 -8.73
CA SER A 42 5.07 -5.27 -7.61
C SER A 42 3.69 -4.92 -7.06
N GLY A 43 3.34 -3.64 -7.01
CA GLY A 43 1.99 -3.18 -6.65
C GLY A 43 0.97 -3.71 -7.65
N ASN A 44 1.18 -3.51 -8.95
CA ASN A 44 0.25 -3.98 -9.99
C ASN A 44 0.02 -5.50 -9.95
N VAL A 45 1.08 -6.29 -9.72
CA VAL A 45 0.98 -7.76 -9.57
C VAL A 45 0.19 -8.13 -8.31
N LYS A 46 0.42 -7.44 -7.19
CA LYS A 46 -0.32 -7.67 -5.95
C LYS A 46 -1.81 -7.37 -6.13
N GLU A 47 -2.17 -6.23 -6.72
CA GLU A 47 -3.58 -5.86 -6.91
C GLU A 47 -4.29 -6.79 -7.92
N GLU A 48 -3.55 -7.36 -8.88
CA GLU A 48 -4.11 -8.40 -9.76
C GLU A 48 -4.41 -9.68 -9.00
N PHE A 49 -3.47 -10.12 -8.15
CA PHE A 49 -3.68 -11.29 -7.29
C PHE A 49 -4.84 -11.06 -6.32
N ASP A 50 -4.89 -9.91 -5.65
CA ASP A 50 -5.93 -9.57 -4.67
C ASP A 50 -7.31 -9.45 -5.34
N TYR A 51 -7.40 -8.97 -6.58
CA TYR A 51 -8.65 -8.97 -7.34
C TYR A 51 -9.29 -10.36 -7.44
N TYR A 52 -8.52 -11.39 -7.81
CA TYR A 52 -9.03 -12.76 -7.88
C TYR A 52 -9.22 -13.37 -6.48
N TYR A 53 -8.28 -13.11 -5.57
CA TYR A 53 -8.34 -13.61 -4.20
C TYR A 53 -9.60 -13.10 -3.48
N ASN A 54 -9.92 -11.81 -3.60
CA ASN A 54 -11.08 -11.19 -2.97
C ASN A 54 -12.41 -11.78 -3.50
N GLN A 55 -12.48 -12.17 -4.77
CA GLN A 55 -13.66 -12.85 -5.31
C GLN A 55 -13.80 -14.26 -4.75
N VAL A 56 -12.73 -15.05 -4.79
CA VAL A 56 -12.78 -16.47 -4.41
C VAL A 56 -12.87 -16.67 -2.90
N TRP A 57 -12.11 -15.89 -2.12
CA TRP A 57 -11.93 -16.13 -0.69
C TRP A 57 -12.71 -15.16 0.20
N LYS A 58 -12.96 -13.93 -0.26
CA LYS A 58 -13.77 -12.95 0.49
C LYS A 58 -15.20 -12.83 -0.05
N GLY A 59 -15.53 -13.53 -1.13
CA GLY A 59 -16.87 -13.50 -1.72
C GLY A 59 -17.28 -12.15 -2.31
N LEU A 60 -16.31 -11.28 -2.65
CA LEU A 60 -16.62 -9.98 -3.25
C LEU A 60 -17.16 -10.17 -4.67
N SER A 61 -18.13 -9.33 -5.06
CA SER A 61 -18.54 -9.24 -6.47
C SER A 61 -17.40 -8.70 -7.33
N PRO A 62 -17.38 -9.00 -8.65
CA PRO A 62 -16.36 -8.44 -9.56
C PRO A 62 -16.27 -6.91 -9.51
N LEU A 63 -17.42 -6.22 -9.35
CA LEU A 63 -17.46 -4.77 -9.22
C LEU A 63 -16.81 -4.29 -7.91
N ALA A 64 -17.09 -4.95 -6.79
CA ALA A 64 -16.48 -4.61 -5.50
C ALA A 64 -14.97 -4.86 -5.51
N ALA A 65 -14.52 -6.02 -5.99
CA ALA A 65 -13.11 -6.35 -6.13
C ALA A 65 -12.37 -5.41 -7.10
N SER A 66 -13.04 -4.96 -8.17
CA SER A 66 -12.48 -3.98 -9.11
C SER A 66 -12.30 -2.60 -8.45
N LYS A 67 -13.28 -2.15 -7.64
CA LYS A 67 -13.18 -0.89 -6.89
C LYS A 67 -12.03 -0.92 -5.88
N ASP A 68 -11.89 -2.02 -5.14
CA ASP A 68 -10.78 -2.27 -4.19
C ASP A 68 -9.43 -2.16 -4.90
N LYS A 69 -9.25 -2.90 -6.00
CA LYS A 69 -8.05 -2.87 -6.85
C LYS A 69 -7.70 -1.45 -7.35
N ILE A 70 -8.70 -0.67 -7.78
CA ILE A 70 -8.48 0.70 -8.27
C ILE A 70 -8.04 1.61 -7.13
N HIS A 71 -8.67 1.49 -5.96
CA HIS A 71 -8.33 2.24 -4.75
C HIS A 71 -6.90 1.94 -4.31
N ASP A 72 -6.53 0.67 -4.18
CA ASP A 72 -5.19 0.25 -3.74
C ASP A 72 -4.10 0.71 -4.73
N ARG A 73 -4.38 0.64 -6.04
CA ARG A 73 -3.50 1.23 -7.07
C ARG A 73 -3.29 2.72 -6.87
N LYS A 74 -4.34 3.46 -6.50
CA LYS A 74 -4.25 4.90 -6.24
C LYS A 74 -3.44 5.20 -4.99
N VAL A 75 -3.63 4.45 -3.92
CA VAL A 75 -2.87 4.60 -2.67
C VAL A 75 -1.39 4.25 -2.88
N ASN A 76 -1.12 3.18 -3.63
CA ASN A 76 0.23 2.82 -4.07
C ASN A 76 0.90 3.96 -4.85
N GLU A 77 0.18 4.57 -5.81
CA GLU A 77 0.65 5.73 -6.57
C GLU A 77 0.98 6.92 -5.66
N ILE A 78 0.08 7.26 -4.73
CA ILE A 78 0.28 8.36 -3.77
C ILE A 78 1.57 8.16 -2.98
N GLY A 79 1.82 6.94 -2.48
CA GLY A 79 3.08 6.61 -1.79
C GLY A 79 4.32 6.90 -2.64
N ARG A 80 4.32 6.48 -3.91
CA ARG A 80 5.43 6.74 -4.86
C ARG A 80 5.62 8.23 -5.12
N GLN A 81 4.54 8.98 -5.32
CA GLN A 81 4.62 10.42 -5.60
C GLN A 81 5.10 11.20 -4.37
N ARG A 82 4.60 10.87 -3.18
CA ARG A 82 5.02 11.53 -1.94
C ARG A 82 6.50 11.32 -1.65
N ALA A 83 7.06 10.13 -1.93
CA ALA A 83 8.51 9.89 -1.81
C ALA A 83 9.35 10.77 -2.74
N LYS A 84 8.83 11.12 -3.92
CA LYS A 84 9.53 11.99 -4.88
C LYS A 84 9.34 13.48 -4.64
N SER A 85 8.36 13.86 -3.82
CA SER A 85 7.97 15.26 -3.63
C SER A 85 9.02 16.10 -2.90
N GLY A 86 9.89 15.48 -2.10
CA GLY A 86 10.82 16.18 -1.20
C GLY A 86 10.14 16.88 0.00
N VAL A 87 8.81 16.80 0.12
CA VAL A 87 8.04 17.43 1.20
C VAL A 87 8.13 16.63 2.50
N TYR A 88 8.17 15.31 2.40
CA TYR A 88 8.10 14.40 3.55
C TYR A 88 9.48 13.82 3.85
N THR A 89 9.76 13.65 5.14
CA THR A 89 11.07 13.15 5.60
C THR A 89 11.09 11.64 5.82
N SER A 90 9.92 11.01 5.89
CA SER A 90 9.77 9.57 6.12
C SER A 90 8.46 9.03 5.55
N SER A 91 8.37 7.71 5.39
CA SER A 91 7.12 7.04 4.99
C SER A 91 6.00 7.22 6.01
N LYS A 92 6.32 7.33 7.30
CA LYS A 92 5.34 7.56 8.37
C LYS A 92 4.69 8.94 8.26
N ASP A 93 5.49 9.95 7.96
CA ASP A 93 5.04 11.33 7.71
C ASP A 93 4.27 11.40 6.38
N GLY A 94 4.89 10.93 5.30
CA GLY A 94 4.31 10.89 3.97
C GLY A 94 3.01 10.09 3.87
N CYS A 95 2.77 9.10 4.73
CA CYS A 95 1.54 8.31 4.71
C CYS A 95 0.63 8.59 5.91
N HIS A 96 0.91 9.65 6.69
CA HIS A 96 0.16 9.97 7.91
C HIS A 96 -1.36 10.09 7.67
N SER A 97 -1.76 10.66 6.53
CA SER A 97 -3.18 10.82 6.17
C SER A 97 -3.97 9.52 6.06
N PHE A 98 -3.29 8.37 5.90
CA PHE A 98 -3.90 7.05 5.84
C PHE A 98 -3.82 6.29 7.17
N ARG A 99 -3.18 6.88 8.21
CA ARG A 99 -3.10 6.22 9.51
C ARG A 99 -4.47 6.22 10.19
N VAL A 100 -4.84 5.05 10.69
CA VAL A 100 -6.02 4.88 11.53
C VAL A 100 -5.63 4.72 13.00
N LYS A 101 -6.58 4.99 13.91
CA LYS A 101 -6.39 4.76 15.34
C LYS A 101 -6.13 3.26 15.58
N GLY A 102 -5.01 2.95 16.24
CA GLY A 102 -4.63 1.58 16.57
C GLY A 102 -3.32 1.11 15.94
N ILE A 103 -2.90 1.71 14.81
CA ILE A 103 -1.62 1.34 14.18
C ILE A 103 -0.48 1.59 15.16
N ASN A 104 0.34 0.57 15.40
CA ASN A 104 1.48 0.65 16.30
C ASN A 104 2.40 1.82 15.92
N GLY A 105 2.85 2.58 16.91
CA GLY A 105 3.67 3.77 16.70
C GLY A 105 5.03 3.50 16.04
N LYS A 106 5.51 2.26 16.06
CA LYS A 106 6.75 1.83 15.39
C LYS A 106 6.60 1.74 13.87
N TYR A 107 5.37 1.60 13.38
CA TYR A 107 5.06 1.54 11.96
C TYR A 107 4.81 2.91 11.40
#